data_AF-A0A832ISK7-F1
#
_entry.id   AF-A0A832ISK7-F1
#
_cell.length_a   1.000
_cell.length_b   1.000
_cell.length_c   1.000
_cell.angle_alpha   90.00
_cell.angle_beta   90.00
_cell.angle_gamma   90.00
#
_symmetry.space_group_name_H-M   'P 1'
#
loop_
_entity.id
_entity.type
_entity.pdbx_description
1 polymer ?
#
loop_
_entity_poly.entity_id
_entity_poly.type
_entity_poly.pdbx_seq_one_letter_code
_entity_poly.pdbx_strand_id
1 'polypeptide(L)'
;MTPQSTKRSLIYLCERKVPVFLWGPPGIGKSSIVSQIAKAQNIGYIDLRLSLLDPTDLRGIPFFDTNKDTAVWAPPSFLPDGQEK
;
A
#
# COMPACT_ATOMS: atom_id res chain seq x y z
N MET A 1 -24.41 -3.76 6.02
CA MET A 1 -23.14 -4.49 5.77
C MET A 1 -22.59 -4.93 7.12
N THR A 2 -22.55 -6.23 7.42
CA THR A 2 -21.99 -6.70 8.69
C THR A 2 -20.46 -6.79 8.57
N PRO A 3 -19.69 -6.60 9.67
CA PRO A 3 -18.22 -6.66 9.63
C PRO A 3 -17.66 -7.95 9.00
N GLN A 4 -18.36 -9.07 9.18
CA GLN A 4 -18.01 -10.37 8.61
C GLN A 4 -18.15 -10.40 7.08
N SER A 5 -19.21 -9.78 6.54
CA SER A 5 -19.40 -9.67 5.08
C SER A 5 -18.31 -8.82 4.41
N THR A 6 -17.86 -7.75 5.07
CA THR A 6 -16.78 -6.88 4.58
C THR A 6 -15.45 -7.61 4.47
N LYS A 7 -15.08 -8.38 5.49
CA LYS A 7 -13.83 -9.16 5.48
C LYS A 7 -13.78 -10.13 4.29
N ARG A 8 -14.88 -10.85 4.06
CA ARG A 8 -15.00 -11.82 2.95
C ARG A 8 -14.86 -11.14 1.59
N SER A 9 -15.53 -10.00 1.39
CA SER A 9 -15.44 -9.24 0.14
C SER A 9 -14.04 -8.68 -0.11
N LEU A 10 -13.38 -8.16 0.94
CA LEU A 10 -12.01 -7.64 0.82
C LEU A 10 -11.01 -8.73 0.43
N ILE A 11 -11.11 -9.93 1.02
CA ILE A 11 -10.25 -11.07 0.64
C ILE A 11 -10.48 -11.42 -0.84
N TYR A 12 -11.73 -11.59 -1.26
CA TYR A 12 -12.09 -11.94 -2.64
C TYR A 12 -11.59 -10.93 -3.69
N LEU A 13 -11.61 -9.65 -3.35
CA LEU A 13 -11.12 -8.57 -4.24
C LEU A 13 -9.59 -8.46 -4.21
N CYS A 14 -8.96 -8.66 -3.05
CA CYS A 14 -7.51 -8.67 -2.88
C CYS A 14 -6.86 -9.78 -3.72
N GLU A 15 -7.41 -11.00 -3.68
CA GLU A 15 -6.95 -12.14 -4.51
C GLU A 15 -6.98 -11.83 -6.02
N ARG A 16 -7.94 -11.00 -6.46
CA ARG A 16 -8.07 -10.56 -7.86
C ARG A 16 -7.28 -9.29 -8.18
N LYS A 17 -6.53 -8.75 -7.23
CA LYS A 17 -5.75 -7.51 -7.38
C LYS A 17 -6.62 -6.33 -7.83
N VAL A 18 -7.86 -6.27 -7.35
CA VAL A 18 -8.78 -5.16 -7.64
C VAL A 18 -8.55 -4.04 -6.62
N PRO A 19 -8.27 -2.80 -7.05
CA PRO A 19 -8.21 -1.65 -6.14
C PRO A 19 -9.55 -1.44 -5.44
N VAL A 20 -9.53 -1.27 -4.11
CA VAL A 20 -10.75 -1.11 -3.31
C VAL A 20 -10.72 0.20 -2.53
N PHE A 21 -11.83 0.92 -2.56
CA PHE A 21 -12.10 2.03 -1.65
C PHE A 21 -13.00 1.57 -0.51
N LEU A 22 -12.50 1.63 0.74
CA LEU A 22 -13.27 1.26 1.92
C LEU A 22 -13.75 2.51 2.66
N TRP A 23 -15.05 2.79 2.58
CA TRP A 23 -15.68 3.97 3.19
C TRP A 23 -16.45 3.63 4.48
N GLY A 24 -16.52 4.58 5.41
CA GLY A 24 -17.30 4.48 6.65
C GLY A 24 -16.81 5.44 7.75
N PRO A 25 -17.52 5.52 8.88
CA PRO A 25 -17.19 6.45 9.97
C PRO A 25 -15.75 6.32 10.51
N PRO A 26 -15.14 7.40 11.05
CA PRO A 26 -13.84 7.33 11.70
C PRO A 26 -13.90 6.39 12.91
N GLY A 27 -12.79 5.73 13.24
CA GLY A 27 -12.69 4.84 14.40
C GLY A 27 -13.30 3.45 14.27
N ILE A 28 -14.03 3.13 13.18
CA ILE A 28 -14.71 1.83 13.00
C ILE A 28 -13.77 0.63 12.70
N GLY A 29 -12.45 0.82 12.75
CA GLY A 29 -11.47 -0.27 12.57
C GLY A 29 -11.09 -0.61 11.12
N LYS A 30 -11.30 0.30 10.15
CA LYS A 30 -10.95 0.07 8.72
C LYS A 30 -9.48 -0.28 8.49
N SER A 31 -8.53 0.44 9.08
CA SER A 31 -7.11 0.09 8.94
C SER A 31 -6.79 -1.24 9.63
N SER A 32 -7.43 -1.51 10.78
CA SER A 32 -7.22 -2.76 11.53
C SER A 32 -7.68 -3.99 10.74
N ILE A 33 -8.85 -3.94 10.09
CA ILE A 33 -9.34 -5.09 9.32
C ILE A 33 -8.42 -5.42 8.13
N VAL A 34 -7.87 -4.39 7.45
CA VAL A 34 -6.94 -4.59 6.32
C VAL A 34 -5.63 -5.20 6.82
N SER A 35 -5.06 -4.67 7.91
CA SER A 35 -3.84 -5.24 8.53
C SER A 35 -4.04 -6.69 8.99
N GLN A 36 -5.20 -7.01 9.57
CA GLN A 36 -5.52 -8.40 9.96
C GLN A 36 -5.66 -9.33 8.76
N ILE A 37 -6.26 -8.87 7.66
CA ILE A 37 -6.35 -9.65 6.41
C ILE A 37 -4.95 -9.92 5.86
N ALA A 38 -4.10 -8.88 5.79
CA ALA A 38 -2.74 -9.03 5.28
C ALA A 38 -1.93 -10.06 6.10
N LYS A 39 -2.00 -9.97 7.44
CA LYS A 39 -1.38 -10.95 8.34
C LYS A 39 -1.92 -12.37 8.14
N ALA A 40 -3.24 -12.52 7.96
CA ALA A 40 -3.86 -13.83 7.77
C ALA A 40 -3.55 -14.46 6.40
N GLN A 41 -3.29 -13.64 5.39
CA GLN A 41 -2.92 -14.08 4.02
C GLN A 41 -1.40 -14.18 3.83
N ASN A 42 -0.61 -13.81 4.84
CA ASN A 42 0.85 -13.74 4.76
C ASN A 42 1.34 -12.94 3.55
N ILE A 43 0.75 -11.75 3.37
CA ILE A 43 1.14 -10.77 2.35
C ILE A 43 1.75 -9.54 3.03
N GLY A 44 2.73 -8.92 2.38
CA GLY A 44 3.27 -7.64 2.82
C GLY A 44 2.19 -6.57 3.04
N TYR A 45 2.37 -5.73 4.07
CA TYR A 45 1.44 -4.67 4.43
C TYR A 45 2.18 -3.34 4.65
N ILE A 46 1.83 -2.34 3.84
CA ILE A 46 2.35 -0.98 3.94
C ILE A 46 1.17 -0.04 4.19
N ASP A 47 1.18 0.68 5.31
CA ASP A 47 0.20 1.72 5.64
C ASP A 47 0.81 3.09 5.36
N LEU A 48 0.27 3.81 4.37
CA LEU A 48 0.71 5.16 4.02
C LEU A 48 -0.34 6.19 4.42
N ARG A 49 0.11 7.22 5.13
CA ARG A 49 -0.68 8.40 5.45
C ARG A 49 -0.38 9.48 4.44
N LEU A 50 -1.13 9.49 3.34
CA LEU A 50 -0.94 10.44 2.23
C LEU A 50 -0.96 11.91 2.67
N SER A 51 -1.67 12.25 3.75
CA SER A 51 -1.69 13.62 4.30
C SER A 51 -0.36 14.07 4.92
N LEU A 52 0.55 13.13 5.19
CA LEU A 52 1.88 13.39 5.76
C LEU A 52 2.98 13.26 4.69
N LEU A 53 2.63 12.98 3.43
CA LEU A 53 3.57 12.73 2.35
C LEU A 53 3.48 13.84 1.31
N ASP A 54 4.65 14.27 0.83
CA ASP A 54 4.75 15.11 -0.34
C ASP A 54 4.70 14.26 -1.62
N PRO A 55 4.33 14.83 -2.79
CA PRO A 55 4.27 14.08 -4.05
C PRO A 55 5.58 13.38 -4.43
N THR A 56 6.73 13.97 -4.07
CA THR A 56 8.06 13.40 -4.29
C THR A 56 8.32 12.15 -3.45
N ASP A 57 7.70 12.04 -2.28
CA ASP A 57 7.85 10.86 -1.42
C ASP A 57 7.23 9.60 -2.03
N LEU A 58 6.24 9.75 -2.93
CA LEU A 58 5.65 8.64 -3.67
C LEU A 58 6.36 8.40 -5.01
N ARG A 59 6.82 9.48 -5.66
CA ARG A 59 7.43 9.41 -7.00
C ARG A 59 8.90 8.99 -6.97
N GLY A 60 9.60 9.28 -5.88
CA GLY A 60 11.05 9.18 -5.76
C GLY A 60 11.77 10.50 -5.96
N ILE A 61 13.08 10.52 -5.68
CA ILE A 61 13.94 11.70 -5.80
C ILE A 61 14.82 11.56 -7.04
N PRO A 62 14.90 12.58 -7.92
CA PRO A 62 15.79 12.54 -9.06
C PRO A 62 17.25 12.70 -8.61
N PHE A 63 18.15 11.88 -9.15
CA PHE A 63 19.59 12.02 -8.96
C PHE A 63 20.33 11.69 -10.26
N PHE A 64 21.56 12.17 -10.37
CA PHE A 64 22.38 11.93 -11.56
C PHE A 64 23.21 10.65 -11.38
N ASP A 65 23.05 9.69 -12.29
CA ASP A 65 23.86 8.45 -12.30
C ASP A 65 25.08 8.65 -13.20
N THR A 66 26.25 8.78 -12.58
CA THR A 66 27.53 9.01 -13.27
C THR A 66 27.96 7.85 -14.16
N ASN A 67 27.45 6.63 -13.94
CA ASN A 67 27.79 5.47 -14.78
C ASN A 67 26.95 5.45 -16.07
N LYS A 68 25.76 6.03 -16.04
CA LYS A 68 24.81 6.06 -17.16
C LYS A 68 24.72 7.41 -17.86
N ASP A 69 25.40 8.42 -17.31
CA ASP A 69 25.40 9.81 -17.79
C ASP A 69 23.98 10.38 -18.00
N THR A 70 23.07 10.01 -17.08
CA THR A 70 21.64 10.37 -17.18
C THR A 70 21.02 10.60 -15.80
N ALA A 71 19.95 11.41 -15.77
CA ALA A 71 19.09 11.54 -14.60
C ALA A 71 18.24 10.28 -14.41
N VAL A 72 18.24 9.75 -13.20
CA VAL A 72 17.45 8.59 -12.78
C VAL A 72 16.62 8.94 -11.55
N TRP A 73 15.50 8.24 -11.37
CA TRP A 73 14.65 8.41 -10.19
C TRP A 73 14.97 7.33 -9.17
N ALA A 74 15.37 7.72 -7.95
CA ALA A 74 15.47 6.79 -6.82
C ALA A 74 14.06 6.50 -6.29
N PRO A 75 13.53 5.27 -6.44
CA PRO A 75 12.24 4.93 -5.86
C PRO A 75 12.29 5.02 -4.32
N PRO A 76 11.18 5.36 -3.66
CA PRO A 76 11.11 5.38 -2.20
C PRO A 76 11.34 3.97 -1.63
N SER A 77 12.20 3.87 -0.61
CA SER A 77 12.59 2.59 -0.01
C SER A 77 11.45 1.86 0.72
N PHE A 78 10.37 2.56 1.07
CA PHE A 78 9.22 1.97 1.77
C PHE A 78 8.23 1.27 0.83
N LEU A 79 8.32 1.47 -0.49
CA LEU A 79 7.47 0.78 -1.46
C LEU A 79 7.98 -0.65 -1.71
N PRO A 80 7.11 -1.58 -2.15
CA PRO A 80 7.55 -2.94 -2.45
C PRO A 80 8.59 -2.96 -3.57
N ASP A 81 9.73 -3.58 -3.33
CA ASP A 81 10.82 -3.78 -4.30
C ASP A 81 10.82 -5.20 -4.92
N GLY A 82 9.87 -6.05 -4.50
CA GLY A 82 9.73 -7.43 -4.94
C GLY A 82 10.69 -8.41 -4.27
N GLN A 83 11.49 -7.99 -3.30
CA GLN A 83 12.40 -8.86 -2.54
C GLN A 83 11.68 -9.58 -1.38
N GLU A 84 10.59 -9.01 -0.87
CA GLU A 84 9.73 -9.61 0.17
C GLU A 84 8.33 -9.98 -0.39
N LYS A 85 7.71 -11.02 0.19
CA LYS A 85 6.35 -11.50 -0.15
C LYS A 85 5.28 -10.85 0.71
#